data_AF-I4AAW4-F1
#
_entry.id   AF-I4AAW4-F1
#
_cell.length_a   1.000
_cell.length_b   1.000
_cell.length_c   1.000
_cell.angle_alpha   90.00
_cell.angle_beta   90.00
_cell.angle_gamma   90.00
#
_symmetry.space_group_name_H-M   'P 1'
#
loop_
_entity.id
_entity.type
_entity.pdbx_description
1 polymer ?
#
loop_
_entity_poly.entity_id
_entity_poly.type
_entity_poly.pdbx_seq_one_letter_code
_entity_poly.pdbx_strand_id
1 'polypeptide(L)'
;MEGKKIIRMIISIGLFVALITIIFVSQGHDPNNPHASIPKEEWISGEKGHGFAVINNQNPQKQCYQCHEKQGLGGKSYCLSCHDPSRVDYNLPD
;
A
#
# COMPACT_ATOMS: atom_id res chain seq x y z
N MET A 1 14.65 44.07 -5.39
CA MET A 1 13.88 42.84 -5.75
C MET A 1 14.60 41.55 -5.35
N GLU A 2 15.93 41.54 -5.27
CA GLU A 2 16.71 40.34 -4.93
C GLU A 2 16.45 39.82 -3.50
N GLY A 3 16.37 40.70 -2.50
CA GLY A 3 16.07 40.27 -1.12
C GLY A 3 14.74 39.49 -0.99
N LYS A 4 13.71 39.90 -1.74
CA LYS A 4 12.43 39.16 -1.79
C LYS A 4 12.57 37.78 -2.45
N LYS A 5 13.49 37.61 -3.42
CA LYS A 5 13.78 36.31 -4.04
C LYS A 5 14.53 35.39 -3.07
N ILE A 6 15.50 35.94 -2.33
CA ILE A 6 16.27 35.19 -1.32
C ILE A 6 15.34 34.68 -0.20
N ILE A 7 14.47 35.55 0.33
CA ILE A 7 13.52 35.16 1.37
C ILE A 7 12.59 34.05 0.89
N ARG A 8 12.05 34.15 -0.34
CA ARG A 8 11.21 33.10 -0.92
C ARG A 8 11.96 31.78 -1.08
N MET A 9 13.22 31.82 -1.51
CA MET A 9 14.05 30.62 -1.63
C MET A 9 14.24 29.94 -0.26
N ILE A 10 14.54 30.71 0.78
CA ILE A 10 14.71 30.19 2.15
C ILE A 10 13.41 29.54 2.65
N ILE A 11 12.27 30.21 2.44
CA ILE A 11 10.96 29.66 2.82
C ILE A 11 10.68 28.35 2.08
N SER A 12 10.90 28.31 0.76
CA SER A 12 10.67 27.08 -0.02
C SER A 12 11.55 25.92 0.43
N ILE A 13 12.83 26.18 0.71
CA ILE A 13 13.75 25.16 1.24
C ILE A 13 13.28 24.70 2.62
N GLY A 14 12.89 25.63 3.50
CA GLY A 14 12.38 25.31 4.82
C GLY A 14 11.12 24.44 4.78
N LEU A 15 10.16 24.77 3.91
CA LEU A 15 8.94 23.99 3.69
C LEU A 15 9.26 22.59 3.13
N PHE A 16 10.21 22.49 2.21
CA PHE A 16 10.61 21.21 1.63
C PHE A 16 11.27 20.30 2.67
N VAL A 17 12.17 20.84 3.49
CA VAL A 17 12.78 20.10 4.60
C VAL A 17 11.71 19.67 5.61
N ALA A 18 10.80 20.57 5.99
CA ALA A 18 9.72 20.24 6.91
C ALA A 18 8.82 19.11 6.38
N LEU A 19 8.48 19.13 5.08
CA LEU A 19 7.73 18.05 4.43
C LEU A 19 8.47 16.71 4.51
N ILE A 20 9.76 16.68 4.18
CA ILE A 20 10.59 15.48 4.28
C ILE A 20 10.58 14.95 5.72
N THR A 21 10.81 15.82 6.71
CA THR A 21 10.81 15.44 8.12
C THR A 21 9.48 14.81 8.54
N ILE A 22 8.35 15.43 8.18
CA ILE A 22 7.02 14.90 8.50
C ILE A 22 6.83 13.50 7.91
N ILE A 23 7.21 13.28 6.64
CA ILE A 23 7.09 11.97 6.00
C ILE A 23 7.90 10.92 6.77
N PHE A 24 9.19 11.18 7.04
CA PHE A 24 10.04 10.21 7.74
C PHE A 24 9.57 9.93 9.17
N VAL A 25 9.16 10.96 9.92
CA VAL A 25 8.64 10.77 11.28
C VAL A 25 7.31 10.01 11.27
N SER A 26 6.40 10.34 10.36
CA SER A 26 5.10 9.67 10.27
C SER A 26 5.21 8.18 9.93
N GLN A 27 6.21 7.78 9.14
CA GLN A 27 6.43 6.37 8.82
C GLN A 27 6.86 5.53 10.03
N GLY A 28 7.60 6.12 10.99
CA GLY A 28 8.13 5.41 12.15
C GLY A 28 7.42 5.65 13.49
N HIS A 29 6.57 6.69 13.59
CA HIS A 29 6.03 7.16 14.88
C HIS A 29 4.52 6.97 15.05
N ASP A 30 3.82 6.38 14.08
CA ASP A 30 2.41 6.01 14.27
C ASP A 30 2.33 4.65 14.99
N PRO A 31 1.95 4.61 16.28
CA PRO A 31 1.81 3.35 17.02
C PRO A 31 0.63 2.50 16.51
N ASN A 32 -0.28 3.09 15.72
CA ASN A 32 -1.37 2.38 15.07
C ASN A 32 -1.04 1.99 13.63
N ASN A 33 0.16 2.35 13.11
CA ASN A 33 0.59 1.86 11.81
C ASN A 33 0.96 0.37 11.98
N PRO A 34 0.13 -0.58 11.49
CA PRO A 34 0.40 -2.01 11.63
C PRO A 34 1.66 -2.42 10.86
N HIS A 35 2.24 -1.52 10.06
CA HIS A 35 3.46 -1.73 9.30
C HIS A 35 4.71 -1.15 9.98
N ALA A 36 4.58 -0.38 11.06
CA ALA A 36 5.75 0.25 11.72
C ALA A 36 6.71 -0.78 12.35
N SER A 37 6.20 -1.97 12.71
CA SER A 37 6.99 -3.07 13.27
C SER A 37 7.57 -4.03 12.24
N ILE A 38 7.22 -3.89 10.96
CA ILE A 38 7.66 -4.79 9.89
C ILE A 38 8.73 -4.06 9.07
N PRO A 39 9.94 -4.63 8.88
CA PRO A 39 10.95 -4.06 8.00
C PRO A 39 10.38 -3.75 6.62
N LYS A 40 10.76 -2.60 6.04
CA LYS A 40 10.24 -2.15 4.75
C LYS A 40 10.44 -3.20 3.67
N GLU A 41 11.60 -3.83 3.62
CA GLU A 41 11.95 -4.88 2.65
C GLU A 41 11.08 -6.13 2.84
N GLU A 42 10.76 -6.50 4.07
CA GLU A 42 9.84 -7.60 4.38
C GLU A 42 8.39 -7.24 3.99
N TRP A 43 7.99 -5.98 4.20
CA TRP A 43 6.67 -5.50 3.81
C TRP A 43 6.50 -5.39 2.29
N ILE A 44 7.51 -4.93 1.54
CA ILE A 44 7.41 -4.80 0.07
C ILE A 44 7.62 -6.15 -0.62
N SER A 45 8.66 -6.88 -0.22
CA SER A 45 9.18 -8.02 -0.98
C SER A 45 9.20 -9.35 -0.21
N GLY A 46 8.78 -9.36 1.05
CA GLY A 46 8.67 -10.60 1.82
C GLY A 46 7.57 -11.52 1.31
N GLU A 47 7.70 -12.82 1.61
CA GLU A 47 6.77 -13.88 1.19
C GLU A 47 5.33 -13.69 1.66
N LYS A 48 5.11 -12.81 2.66
CA LYS A 48 3.79 -12.43 3.19
C LYS A 48 3.61 -10.91 3.27
N GLY A 49 4.46 -10.17 2.55
CA GLY A 49 4.41 -8.72 2.51
C GLY A 49 3.21 -8.18 1.74
N HIS A 50 3.00 -6.88 1.81
CA HIS A 50 2.02 -6.16 1.01
C HIS A 50 2.22 -6.37 -0.49
N GLY A 51 3.46 -6.36 -0.99
CA GLY A 51 3.71 -6.59 -2.42
C GLY A 51 3.24 -7.97 -2.89
N PHE A 52 3.45 -9.01 -2.07
CA PHE A 52 2.91 -10.35 -2.31
C PHE A 52 1.38 -10.34 -2.34
N ALA A 53 0.74 -9.69 -1.37
CA ALA A 53 -0.72 -9.57 -1.32
C ALA A 53 -1.31 -8.81 -2.53
N VAL A 54 -0.68 -7.71 -2.93
CA VAL A 54 -1.10 -6.90 -4.10
C VAL A 54 -1.01 -7.73 -5.38
N ILE A 55 0.11 -8.41 -5.63
CA ILE A 55 0.30 -9.24 -6.84
C ILE A 55 -0.75 -10.35 -6.90
N ASN A 56 -1.04 -11.00 -5.78
CA ASN A 56 -2.03 -12.06 -5.73
C ASN A 56 -3.45 -11.55 -5.97
N ASN A 57 -3.78 -10.39 -5.40
CA ASN A 57 -5.07 -9.74 -5.61
C ASN A 57 -5.26 -9.21 -7.05
N GLN A 58 -4.19 -8.96 -7.81
CA GLN A 58 -4.29 -8.61 -9.22
C GLN A 58 -4.62 -9.82 -10.12
N ASN A 59 -4.41 -11.05 -9.65
CA ASN A 59 -4.72 -12.25 -10.40
C ASN A 59 -5.36 -13.34 -9.52
N PRO A 60 -6.56 -13.08 -8.98
CA PRO A 60 -7.18 -13.96 -8.00
C PRO A 60 -7.46 -15.35 -8.59
N GLN A 61 -7.79 -15.44 -9.88
CA GLN A 61 -8.03 -16.72 -10.57
C GLN A 61 -6.84 -17.68 -10.48
N LYS A 62 -5.61 -17.20 -10.75
CA LYS A 62 -4.41 -18.07 -10.76
C LYS A 62 -3.81 -18.29 -9.37
N GLN A 63 -4.06 -17.38 -8.43
CA GLN A 63 -3.36 -17.36 -7.14
C GLN A 63 -4.22 -17.89 -5.99
N CYS A 64 -5.47 -17.45 -5.89
CA CYS A 64 -6.26 -17.64 -4.67
C CYS A 64 -7.57 -18.41 -4.90
N TYR A 65 -8.19 -18.28 -6.07
CA TYR A 65 -9.54 -18.76 -6.35
C TYR A 65 -9.73 -20.25 -6.04
N GLN A 66 -8.88 -21.11 -6.62
CA GLN A 66 -8.97 -22.56 -6.41
C GLN A 66 -8.71 -22.95 -4.95
N CYS A 67 -7.87 -22.19 -4.24
CA CYS A 67 -7.60 -22.42 -2.84
C CYS A 67 -8.84 -22.10 -1.99
N HIS A 68 -9.46 -20.94 -2.22
CA HIS A 68 -10.67 -20.51 -1.51
C HIS A 68 -11.86 -21.42 -1.79
N GLU A 69 -11.99 -21.94 -3.01
CA GLU A 69 -13.00 -22.94 -3.35
C GLU A 69 -12.78 -24.24 -2.59
N LYS A 70 -11.55 -24.78 -2.58
CA LYS A 70 -11.20 -26.00 -1.83
C LYS A 70 -11.39 -25.87 -0.32
N GLN A 71 -11.21 -24.67 0.22
CA GLN A 71 -11.44 -24.36 1.63
C GLN A 71 -12.93 -24.14 1.97
N GLY A 72 -13.83 -24.18 0.98
CA GLY A 72 -15.26 -23.97 1.20
C GLY A 72 -15.62 -22.52 1.52
N LEU A 73 -14.77 -21.55 1.18
CA LEU A 73 -15.00 -20.13 1.47
C LEU A 73 -16.02 -19.48 0.52
N GLY A 74 -16.44 -20.17 -0.53
CA GLY A 74 -17.44 -19.69 -1.51
C GLY A 74 -16.87 -19.25 -2.86
N GLY A 75 -15.59 -19.51 -3.13
CA GLY A 75 -14.96 -19.29 -4.44
C GLY A 75 -15.22 -17.88 -4.99
N LYS A 76 -16.03 -17.78 -6.04
CA LYS A 76 -16.41 -16.52 -6.71
C LYS A 76 -17.06 -15.52 -5.76
N SER A 77 -18.06 -15.91 -4.98
CA SER A 77 -18.76 -14.98 -4.08
C SER A 77 -17.84 -14.38 -3.02
N TYR A 78 -16.88 -15.17 -2.56
CA TYR A 78 -15.86 -14.72 -1.61
C TYR A 78 -14.91 -13.70 -2.24
N CYS A 79 -14.39 -13.99 -3.44
CA CYS A 79 -13.56 -13.04 -4.18
C CYS A 79 -14.31 -11.73 -4.46
N LEU A 80 -15.57 -11.79 -4.91
CA LEU A 80 -16.40 -10.58 -5.15
C LEU A 80 -16.53 -9.73 -3.88
N SER A 81 -16.77 -10.37 -2.71
CA SER A 81 -16.93 -9.66 -1.44
C SER A 81 -15.72 -8.80 -1.04
N CYS A 82 -14.52 -9.18 -1.49
CA CYS A 82 -13.28 -8.44 -1.24
C CYS A 82 -12.96 -7.43 -2.35
N HIS A 83 -13.19 -7.81 -3.61
CA HIS A 83 -12.71 -7.02 -4.74
C HIS A 83 -13.71 -5.98 -5.27
N ASP A 84 -15.02 -6.23 -5.18
CA ASP A 84 -16.05 -5.28 -5.62
C ASP A 84 -15.99 -3.94 -4.86
N PRO A 85 -15.81 -3.91 -3.52
CA PRO A 85 -15.64 -2.66 -2.79
C PRO A 85 -14.40 -1.88 -3.23
N SER A 86 -13.36 -2.60 -3.62
CA SER A 86 -12.06 -2.04 -3.98
C SER A 86 -12.01 -1.53 -5.42
N ARG A 87 -13.03 -1.86 -6.24
CA ARG A 87 -13.12 -1.52 -7.68
C ARG A 87 -11.85 -1.86 -8.46
N VAL A 88 -11.14 -2.90 -8.02
CA VAL A 88 -9.98 -3.42 -8.72
C VAL A 88 -10.50 -4.11 -9.98
N ASP A 89 -9.79 -3.97 -11.10
CA ASP A 89 -10.08 -4.74 -12.30
C ASP A 89 -9.40 -6.11 -12.19
N TYR A 90 -10.17 -7.19 -12.29
CA TYR A 90 -9.66 -8.55 -12.11
C TYR A 90 -10.48 -9.56 -12.92
N ASN A 91 -9.84 -10.66 -13.31
CA ASN A 91 -10.50 -11.79 -13.96
C ASN A 91 -10.81 -12.88 -12.93
N LEU A 92 -12.09 -13.28 -12.85
CA LEU A 92 -12.53 -14.52 -12.19
C LEU A 92 -13.05 -15.49 -13.25
N PRO A 93 -12.95 -16.80 -13.03
CA PRO A 93 -13.60 -17.76 -13.89
C PRO A 93 -15.13 -17.58 -13.87
N ASP A 94 -15.78 -17.92 -14.98
CA ASP A 94 -17.23 -17.89 -15.15
C ASP A 94 -17.94 -18.83 -14.17
#